data_AF-A0A841U445-F1
#
_entry.id   AF-A0A841U445-F1
#
_cell.length_a   1.000
_cell.length_b   1.000
_cell.length_c   1.000
_cell.angle_alpha   90.00
_cell.angle_beta   90.00
_cell.angle_gamma   90.00
#
_symmetry.space_group_name_H-M   'P 1'
#
loop_
_entity.id
_entity.type
_entity.pdbx_description
1 polymer ?
#
loop_
_entity_poly.entity_id
_entity_poly.type
_entity_poly.pdbx_seq_one_letter_code
_entity_poly.pdbx_strand_id
1 'polypeptide(L)'
;MLRYRILAPLSLFLVIAIFFGMGWKPVPASAQTPFTKATWLWETPLIRTSSSEILSFCKENGVNVIYLQINRDVKPAEYAAFIRQAGERGIEVHALDGRASWGFEINRPNIDRSFDWLAEYQKNAAEGERFAGIHVDIEPYALPYWSKEGSTFIAQWQNNVRYIVDRAEQLKLPIAADIPFWLCNYRTPDGSETLSRWMMRKYGAVTILAYRDSAQAIANMAAAQLSEAADLGIPAAIGVETINSPEGANITFYEEGRVKMSEQLAKASALMAKHGTFSGIAIHDYKSWKSMKA
;
A
#
# COMPACT_ATOMS: atom_id res chain seq x y z
N MET A 1 -52.79 40.64 -57.06
CA MET A 1 -53.26 41.79 -56.26
C MET A 1 -54.02 41.22 -55.05
N LEU A 2 -53.60 41.53 -53.80
CA LEU A 2 -54.24 41.29 -52.48
C LEU A 2 -54.68 39.84 -52.11
N ARG A 3 -54.18 39.14 -51.07
CA ARG A 3 -54.19 39.32 -49.58
C ARG A 3 -55.19 38.36 -48.86
N TYR A 4 -54.61 37.48 -48.01
CA TYR A 4 -55.04 36.99 -46.66
C TYR A 4 -56.01 35.81 -46.37
N ARG A 5 -55.58 35.04 -45.33
CA ARG A 5 -56.26 34.22 -44.27
C ARG A 5 -56.54 32.73 -44.57
N ILE A 6 -55.97 31.72 -43.85
CA ILE A 6 -56.09 31.26 -42.42
C ILE A 6 -57.57 30.90 -42.11
N LEU A 7 -58.04 29.69 -41.73
CA LEU A 7 -57.69 28.68 -40.68
C LEU A 7 -58.63 27.44 -40.87
N ALA A 8 -58.24 26.22 -40.45
CA ALA A 8 -59.08 25.30 -39.63
C ALA A 8 -58.38 23.93 -39.35
N PRO A 9 -58.67 23.27 -38.21
CA PRO A 9 -57.78 22.28 -37.56
C PRO A 9 -58.30 20.84 -37.56
N LEU A 10 -57.42 19.86 -37.30
CA LEU A 10 -57.78 18.46 -37.05
C LEU A 10 -57.34 18.06 -35.64
N SER A 11 -58.33 17.73 -34.80
CA SER A 11 -58.16 17.25 -33.43
C SER A 11 -57.68 15.79 -33.40
N LEU A 12 -56.69 15.47 -32.56
CA LEU A 12 -56.37 14.09 -32.18
C LEU A 12 -56.16 13.99 -30.67
N PHE A 13 -56.83 13.01 -30.07
CA PHE A 13 -56.93 12.74 -28.64
C PHE A 13 -55.58 12.40 -27.99
N LEU A 14 -55.36 12.97 -26.80
CA LEU A 14 -54.22 12.79 -25.93
C LEU A 14 -54.50 11.66 -24.92
N VAL A 15 -53.67 10.61 -24.88
CA VAL A 15 -53.62 9.65 -23.77
C VAL A 15 -52.42 10.02 -22.90
N ILE A 16 -52.67 10.54 -21.71
CA ILE A 16 -51.64 10.85 -20.71
C ILE A 16 -51.40 9.58 -19.87
N ALA A 17 -50.25 8.93 -20.05
CA ALA A 17 -49.75 7.95 -19.10
C ALA A 17 -48.87 8.68 -18.07
N ILE A 18 -49.34 8.77 -16.83
CA ILE A 18 -48.58 9.34 -15.71
C ILE A 18 -47.61 8.26 -15.21
N PHE A 19 -46.34 8.36 -15.62
CA PHE A 19 -45.26 7.63 -14.97
C PHE A 19 -44.78 8.42 -13.75
N PHE A 20 -45.05 7.88 -12.56
CA PHE A 20 -44.41 8.35 -11.32
C PHE A 20 -42.91 8.12 -11.43
N GLY A 21 -42.14 9.20 -11.48
CA GLY A 21 -40.68 9.19 -11.50
C GLY A 21 -40.11 8.73 -10.16
N MET A 22 -39.85 7.43 -10.04
CA MET A 22 -38.82 6.95 -9.10
C MET A 22 -37.47 7.18 -9.77
N GLY A 23 -36.80 8.25 -9.36
CA GLY A 23 -35.46 8.60 -9.84
C GLY A 23 -34.48 7.47 -9.52
N TRP A 24 -34.15 6.65 -10.51
CA TRP A 24 -33.02 5.73 -10.45
C TRP A 24 -31.75 6.59 -10.46
N LYS A 25 -31.22 6.91 -9.27
CA LYS A 25 -29.86 7.44 -9.19
C LYS A 25 -28.93 6.27 -9.52
N PRO A 26 -28.09 6.35 -10.57
CA PRO A 26 -27.07 5.35 -10.78
C PRO A 26 -26.20 5.31 -9.52
N VAL A 27 -26.13 4.13 -8.90
CA VAL A 27 -25.11 3.86 -7.88
C VAL A 27 -23.77 4.10 -8.57
N PRO A 28 -22.89 4.96 -8.05
CA PRO A 28 -21.57 5.10 -8.63
C PRO A 28 -20.93 3.72 -8.67
N ALA A 29 -20.51 3.28 -9.85
CA ALA A 29 -19.68 2.09 -9.97
C ALA A 29 -18.53 2.27 -8.98
N SER A 30 -18.38 1.34 -8.05
CA SER A 30 -17.22 1.27 -7.18
C SER A 30 -16.00 1.31 -8.10
N ALA A 31 -15.26 2.41 -8.09
CA ALA A 31 -13.96 2.46 -8.74
C ALA A 31 -13.12 1.42 -7.98
N GLN A 32 -12.94 0.26 -8.60
CA GLN A 32 -12.15 -0.81 -8.03
C GLN A 32 -10.74 -0.25 -7.83
N THR A 33 -10.26 -0.24 -6.58
CA THR A 33 -8.89 0.18 -6.26
C THR A 33 -7.94 -0.57 -7.19
N PRO A 34 -7.07 0.12 -7.94
CA PRO A 34 -6.11 -0.55 -8.82
C PRO A 34 -5.30 -1.58 -8.04
N PHE A 35 -5.15 -2.78 -8.61
CA PHE A 35 -4.42 -3.85 -7.96
C PHE A 35 -2.93 -3.50 -7.85
N THR A 36 -2.42 -3.40 -6.63
CA THR A 36 -1.01 -3.19 -6.29
C THR A 36 -0.28 -4.53 -6.26
N LYS A 37 0.76 -4.67 -7.07
CA LYS A 37 1.79 -5.71 -6.90
C LYS A 37 3.10 -5.02 -6.59
N ALA A 38 3.56 -5.16 -5.35
CA ALA A 38 4.71 -4.42 -4.84
C ALA A 38 5.90 -5.32 -4.45
N THR A 39 7.07 -4.72 -4.28
CA THR A 39 8.22 -5.35 -3.64
C THR A 39 9.08 -4.32 -2.92
N TRP A 40 9.74 -4.74 -1.84
CA TRP A 40 10.72 -3.93 -1.12
C TRP A 40 12.07 -4.02 -1.81
N LEU A 41 12.72 -2.87 -1.98
CA LEU A 41 14.08 -2.75 -2.46
C LEU A 41 14.94 -2.08 -1.38
N TRP A 42 15.47 -2.91 -0.48
CA TRP A 42 16.31 -2.47 0.64
C TRP A 42 17.73 -2.08 0.19
N GLU A 43 18.30 -2.78 -0.79
CA GLU A 43 19.68 -2.52 -1.25
C GLU A 43 19.74 -1.38 -2.27
N THR A 44 19.48 -0.18 -1.79
CA THR A 44 19.42 1.05 -2.61
C THR A 44 20.63 1.27 -3.54
N PRO A 45 21.89 0.99 -3.17
CA PRO A 45 23.02 1.13 -4.09
C PRO A 45 22.87 0.36 -5.41
N LEU A 46 22.04 -0.70 -5.46
CA LEU A 46 21.77 -1.46 -6.68
C LEU A 46 21.10 -0.61 -7.77
N ILE A 47 20.42 0.49 -7.45
CA ILE A 47 19.84 1.37 -8.48
C ILE A 47 20.93 2.00 -9.35
N ARG A 48 22.17 2.09 -8.87
CA ARG A 48 23.30 2.63 -9.64
C ARG A 48 23.82 1.66 -10.70
N THR A 49 23.85 0.38 -10.38
CA THR A 49 24.55 -0.64 -11.17
C THR A 49 23.60 -1.60 -11.89
N SER A 50 22.37 -1.73 -11.38
CA SER A 50 21.43 -2.79 -11.77
C SER A 50 20.02 -2.27 -12.04
N SER A 51 19.83 -0.95 -12.24
CA SER A 51 18.53 -0.32 -12.56
C SER A 51 17.71 -1.11 -13.58
N SER A 52 18.26 -1.34 -14.78
CA SER A 52 17.52 -2.01 -15.85
C SER A 52 17.15 -3.45 -15.49
N GLU A 53 18.02 -4.14 -14.77
CA GLU A 53 17.80 -5.53 -14.37
C GLU A 53 16.68 -5.63 -13.33
N ILE A 54 16.69 -4.75 -12.32
CA ILE A 54 15.62 -4.63 -11.31
C ILE A 54 14.29 -4.36 -12.00
N LEU A 55 14.23 -3.36 -12.88
CA LEU A 55 12.99 -2.93 -13.51
C LEU A 55 12.45 -3.94 -14.52
N SER A 56 13.32 -4.65 -15.25
CA SER A 56 12.91 -5.77 -16.11
C SER A 56 12.32 -6.91 -15.29
N PHE A 57 12.98 -7.32 -14.21
CA PHE A 57 12.46 -8.35 -13.30
C PHE A 57 11.10 -7.96 -12.73
N CYS A 58 10.96 -6.71 -12.27
CA CYS A 58 9.69 -6.18 -11.78
C CYS A 58 8.61 -6.25 -12.87
N LYS A 59 8.92 -5.82 -14.10
CA LYS A 59 7.95 -5.83 -15.20
C LYS A 59 7.52 -7.24 -15.61
N GLU A 60 8.47 -8.15 -15.76
CA GLU A 60 8.23 -9.57 -16.08
C GLU A 60 7.33 -10.25 -15.04
N ASN A 61 7.45 -9.84 -13.78
CA ASN A 61 6.63 -10.36 -12.69
C ASN A 61 5.39 -9.51 -12.39
N GLY A 62 5.08 -8.50 -13.21
CA GLY A 62 3.89 -7.65 -13.07
C GLY A 62 3.88 -6.74 -11.85
N VAL A 63 5.05 -6.44 -11.27
CA VAL A 63 5.19 -5.43 -10.20
C VAL A 63 4.90 -4.05 -10.78
N ASN A 64 4.08 -3.27 -10.08
CA ASN A 64 3.74 -1.90 -10.42
C ASN A 64 4.08 -0.88 -9.32
N VAL A 65 4.57 -1.33 -8.16
CA VAL A 65 5.08 -0.45 -7.09
C VAL A 65 6.40 -1.01 -6.54
N ILE A 66 7.40 -0.15 -6.35
CA ILE A 66 8.63 -0.48 -5.63
C ILE A 66 8.69 0.39 -4.38
N TYR A 67 8.82 -0.25 -3.21
CA TYR A 67 9.17 0.43 -1.96
C TYR A 67 10.69 0.54 -1.90
N LEU A 68 11.24 1.70 -2.28
CA LEU A 68 12.69 1.91 -2.43
C LEU A 68 13.26 2.59 -1.19
N GLN A 69 14.19 1.91 -0.50
CA GLN A 69 14.76 2.43 0.74
C GLN A 69 15.42 3.81 0.53
N ILE A 70 15.20 4.72 1.48
CA ILE A 70 16.00 5.94 1.61
C ILE A 70 17.37 5.57 2.17
N ASN A 71 18.38 5.72 1.32
CA ASN A 71 19.80 5.65 1.65
C ASN A 71 20.50 6.96 1.22
N ARG A 72 21.04 7.68 2.21
CA ARG A 72 21.68 9.00 2.02
C ARG A 72 23.09 8.92 1.39
N ASP A 73 23.67 7.73 1.28
CA ASP A 73 24.93 7.51 0.57
C ASP A 73 24.74 7.42 -0.96
N VAL A 74 23.50 7.24 -1.40
CA VAL A 74 23.10 7.26 -2.82
C VAL A 74 22.70 8.68 -3.20
N LYS A 75 23.20 9.18 -4.33
CA LYS A 75 23.01 10.57 -4.74
C LYS A 75 21.58 10.80 -5.24
N PRO A 76 20.98 11.98 -4.99
CA PRO A 76 19.65 12.33 -5.53
C PRO A 76 19.49 12.07 -7.04
N ALA A 77 20.52 12.36 -7.85
CA ALA A 77 20.47 12.11 -9.29
C ALA A 77 20.32 10.62 -9.66
N GLU A 78 20.81 9.70 -8.81
CA GLU A 78 20.70 8.25 -9.02
C GLU A 78 19.27 7.77 -8.71
N TYR A 79 18.62 8.33 -7.69
CA TYR A 79 17.18 8.13 -7.46
C TYR A 79 16.36 8.68 -8.62
N ALA A 80 16.61 9.92 -9.03
CA ALA A 80 15.86 10.57 -10.12
C ALA A 80 15.91 9.74 -11.40
N ALA A 81 17.10 9.25 -11.78
CA ALA A 81 17.28 8.38 -12.92
C ALA A 81 16.51 7.05 -12.78
N PHE A 82 16.52 6.43 -11.60
CA PHE A 82 15.79 5.19 -11.35
C PHE A 82 14.27 5.38 -11.40
N ILE A 83 13.74 6.40 -10.71
CA ILE A 83 12.31 6.71 -10.64
C ILE A 83 11.76 7.02 -12.03
N ARG A 84 12.47 7.82 -12.83
CA ARG A 84 12.07 8.09 -14.21
C ARG A 84 11.98 6.80 -15.05
N GLN A 85 13.01 5.95 -14.97
CA GLN A 85 13.02 4.67 -15.70
C GLN A 85 11.93 3.71 -15.22
N ALA A 86 11.58 3.74 -13.94
CA ALA A 86 10.47 2.97 -13.37
C ALA A 86 9.13 3.49 -13.92
N GLY A 87 8.92 4.80 -13.91
CA GLY A 87 7.72 5.46 -14.44
C GLY A 87 7.50 5.16 -15.93
N GLU A 88 8.54 5.18 -16.75
CA GLU A 88 8.50 4.76 -18.17
C GLU A 88 8.00 3.32 -18.38
N ARG A 89 8.07 2.48 -17.35
CA ARG A 89 7.59 1.07 -17.36
C ARG A 89 6.24 0.89 -16.66
N GLY A 90 5.63 1.97 -16.18
CA GLY A 90 4.41 1.96 -15.39
C GLY A 90 4.60 1.40 -13.99
N ILE A 91 5.78 1.66 -13.39
CA ILE A 91 6.13 1.25 -12.02
C ILE A 91 6.26 2.52 -11.18
N GLU A 92 5.44 2.66 -10.16
CA GLU A 92 5.57 3.71 -9.16
C GLU A 92 6.71 3.38 -8.18
N VAL A 93 7.35 4.42 -7.66
CA VAL A 93 8.36 4.27 -6.62
C VAL A 93 7.91 5.06 -5.40
N HIS A 94 7.78 4.35 -4.27
CA HIS A 94 7.44 4.96 -2.99
C HIS A 94 8.69 4.96 -2.12
N ALA A 95 8.94 6.06 -1.44
CA ALA A 95 10.09 6.21 -0.56
C ALA A 95 9.89 5.33 0.68
N LEU A 96 10.77 4.36 0.87
CA LEU A 96 10.73 3.41 1.98
C LEU A 96 11.69 3.84 3.08
N ASP A 97 11.22 3.94 4.31
CA ASP A 97 12.10 4.01 5.46
C ASP A 97 11.41 3.49 6.71
N GLY A 98 12.17 3.29 7.78
CA GLY A 98 11.65 2.80 9.03
C GLY A 98 12.66 1.95 9.78
N ARG A 99 12.50 1.96 11.10
CA ARG A 99 13.29 1.17 12.04
C ARG A 99 12.39 0.83 13.21
N ALA A 100 12.60 -0.31 13.85
CA ALA A 100 11.87 -0.66 15.07
C ALA A 100 11.93 0.44 16.14
N SER A 101 13.07 1.14 16.26
CA SER A 101 13.26 2.25 17.21
C SER A 101 12.38 3.47 16.91
N TRP A 102 11.85 3.63 15.69
CA TRP A 102 10.93 4.72 15.35
C TRP A 102 9.55 4.57 15.98
N GLY A 103 9.26 3.45 16.66
CA GLY A 103 8.13 3.37 17.58
C GLY A 103 8.26 4.25 18.83
N PHE A 104 9.44 4.82 19.11
CA PHE A 104 9.73 5.57 20.33
C PHE A 104 9.96 7.05 20.04
N GLU A 105 9.34 7.94 20.83
CA GLU A 105 9.37 9.39 20.56
C GLU A 105 10.78 9.98 20.60
N ILE A 106 11.68 9.38 21.39
CA ILE A 106 13.10 9.75 21.44
C ILE A 106 13.81 9.64 20.08
N ASN A 107 13.27 8.85 19.15
CA ASN A 107 13.82 8.67 17.81
C ASN A 107 13.26 9.67 16.77
N ARG A 108 12.44 10.66 17.15
CA ARG A 108 11.98 11.71 16.22
C ARG A 108 13.11 12.40 15.46
N PRO A 109 14.29 12.70 16.04
CA PRO A 109 15.41 13.24 15.26
C PRO A 109 15.88 12.35 14.11
N ASN A 110 15.70 11.02 14.19
CA ASN A 110 15.97 10.11 13.08
C ASN A 110 14.90 10.19 12.00
N ILE A 111 13.63 10.26 12.42
CA ILE A 111 12.48 10.45 11.53
C ILE A 111 12.64 11.76 10.76
N ASP A 112 12.97 12.85 11.46
CA ASP A 112 13.17 14.17 10.86
C ASP A 112 14.24 14.16 9.78
N ARG A 113 15.40 13.55 10.06
CA ARG A 113 16.47 13.43 9.07
C ARG A 113 16.05 12.70 7.80
N SER A 114 15.19 11.69 7.92
CA SER A 114 14.66 10.96 6.76
C SER A 114 13.67 11.82 5.97
N PHE A 115 12.70 12.42 6.66
CA PHE A 115 11.68 13.26 6.03
C PHE A 115 12.24 14.57 5.47
N ASP A 116 13.27 15.17 6.08
CA ASP A 116 13.96 16.35 5.57
C ASP A 116 14.74 16.03 4.29
N TRP A 117 15.39 14.86 4.23
CA TRP A 117 16.03 14.40 3.01
C TRP A 117 15.01 14.19 1.89
N LEU A 118 13.87 13.55 2.20
CA LEU A 118 12.79 13.34 1.24
C LEU A 118 12.18 14.66 0.77
N ALA A 119 11.98 15.63 1.68
CA ALA A 119 11.48 16.96 1.37
C ALA A 119 12.40 17.68 0.37
N GLU A 120 13.70 17.68 0.65
CA GLU A 120 14.69 18.31 -0.21
C GLU A 120 14.79 17.60 -1.56
N TYR A 121 14.70 16.26 -1.58
CA TYR A 121 14.63 15.49 -2.82
C TYR A 121 13.42 15.89 -3.67
N GLN A 122 12.21 15.80 -3.13
CA GLN A 122 10.95 16.09 -3.84
C GLN A 122 10.92 17.52 -4.39
N LYS A 123 11.46 18.48 -3.64
CA LYS A 123 11.55 19.89 -4.04
C LYS A 123 12.41 20.10 -5.29
N ASN A 124 13.52 19.36 -5.40
CA ASN A 124 14.49 19.53 -6.49
C ASN A 124 14.26 18.57 -7.67
N ALA A 125 13.57 17.45 -7.46
CA ALA A 125 13.27 16.48 -8.51
C ALA A 125 12.23 17.02 -9.52
N ALA A 126 12.42 16.69 -10.80
CA ALA A 126 11.41 16.93 -11.83
C ALA A 126 10.15 16.07 -11.58
N GLU A 127 9.02 16.43 -12.19
CA GLU A 127 7.74 15.75 -11.95
C GLU A 127 7.81 14.23 -12.15
N GLY A 128 8.42 13.75 -13.23
CA GLY A 128 8.62 12.32 -13.53
C GLY A 128 9.77 11.65 -12.76
N GLU A 129 10.42 12.38 -11.85
CA GLU A 129 11.56 11.91 -11.04
C GLU A 129 11.21 11.91 -9.54
N ARG A 130 9.98 12.25 -9.17
CA ARG A 130 9.53 12.29 -7.77
C ARG A 130 9.01 10.94 -7.31
N PHE A 131 9.20 10.64 -6.03
CA PHE A 131 8.49 9.54 -5.38
C PHE A 131 6.97 9.80 -5.43
N ALA A 132 6.21 8.73 -5.68
CA ALA A 132 4.75 8.76 -5.75
C ALA A 132 4.08 8.66 -4.38
N GLY A 133 4.81 8.17 -3.37
CA GLY A 133 4.30 7.97 -2.01
C GLY A 133 5.41 7.66 -1.02
N ILE A 134 5.02 7.43 0.22
CA ILE A 134 5.87 7.04 1.34
C ILE A 134 5.38 5.69 1.83
N HIS A 135 6.28 4.74 2.07
CA HIS A 135 5.98 3.47 2.70
C HIS A 135 6.84 3.34 3.95
N VAL A 136 6.24 3.18 5.13
CA VAL A 136 6.99 3.06 6.37
C VAL A 136 6.97 1.63 6.92
N ASP A 137 8.15 1.14 7.25
CA ASP A 137 8.34 -0.18 7.87
C ASP A 137 8.86 -0.02 9.31
N ILE A 138 7.91 0.12 10.24
CA ILE A 138 8.20 0.44 11.65
C ILE A 138 7.66 -0.70 12.52
N GLU A 139 8.57 -1.60 12.88
CA GLU A 139 8.25 -2.82 13.62
C GLU A 139 8.79 -2.79 15.07
N PRO A 140 8.23 -1.97 15.98
CA PRO A 140 8.75 -1.84 17.35
C PRO A 140 8.65 -3.16 18.14
N TYR A 141 7.81 -4.09 17.70
CA TYR A 141 7.69 -5.43 18.26
C TYR A 141 8.91 -6.33 18.04
N ALA A 142 9.79 -5.97 17.11
CA ALA A 142 11.09 -6.63 16.95
C ALA A 142 12.07 -6.31 18.10
N LEU A 143 11.75 -5.32 18.96
CA LEU A 143 12.58 -4.95 20.09
C LEU A 143 12.22 -5.74 21.36
N PRO A 144 13.21 -6.10 22.20
CA PRO A 144 13.02 -6.97 23.37
C PRO A 144 12.11 -6.37 24.45
N TYR A 145 11.75 -5.09 24.34
CA TYR A 145 10.93 -4.39 25.32
C TYR A 145 9.42 -4.52 25.04
N TRP A 146 9.01 -4.85 23.83
CA TRP A 146 7.60 -4.84 23.41
C TRP A 146 6.65 -5.57 24.38
N SER A 147 7.05 -6.74 24.88
CA SER A 147 6.23 -7.55 25.79
C SER A 147 6.15 -7.03 27.24
N LYS A 148 7.01 -6.09 27.63
CA LYS A 148 7.17 -5.66 29.04
C LYS A 148 6.38 -4.41 29.42
N GLU A 149 6.15 -3.49 28.48
CA GLU A 149 5.48 -2.19 28.77
C GLU A 149 4.42 -1.85 27.72
N GLY A 150 3.65 -2.87 27.29
CA GLY A 150 2.81 -2.84 26.10
C GLY A 150 1.98 -1.56 25.91
N SER A 151 1.26 -1.07 26.93
CA SER A 151 0.43 0.14 26.79
C SER A 151 1.25 1.43 26.59
N THR A 152 2.37 1.59 27.30
CA THR A 152 3.27 2.74 27.15
C THR A 152 3.95 2.74 25.79
N PHE A 153 4.39 1.57 25.29
CA PHE A 153 4.98 1.47 23.95
C PHE A 153 3.98 1.73 22.86
N ILE A 154 2.76 1.20 22.98
CA ILE A 154 1.68 1.49 22.05
C ILE A 154 1.40 2.99 22.01
N ALA A 155 1.34 3.67 23.17
CA ALA A 155 1.13 5.11 23.22
C ALA A 155 2.23 5.90 22.48
N GLN A 156 3.50 5.57 22.72
CA GLN A 156 4.62 6.21 22.02
C GLN A 156 4.59 5.94 20.51
N TRP A 157 4.27 4.71 20.10
CA TRP A 157 4.20 4.36 18.70
C TRP A 157 3.06 5.12 18.01
N GLN A 158 1.88 5.20 18.62
CA GLN A 158 0.79 6.04 18.12
C GLN A 158 1.19 7.52 18.01
N ASN A 159 1.93 8.06 18.99
CA ASN A 159 2.40 9.43 18.94
C ASN A 159 3.36 9.67 17.77
N ASN A 160 4.24 8.71 17.47
CA ASN A 160 5.10 8.79 16.30
C ASN A 160 4.37 8.53 14.97
N VAL A 161 3.34 7.68 14.94
CA VAL A 161 2.50 7.52 13.75
C VAL A 161 1.82 8.85 13.40
N ARG A 162 1.22 9.55 14.38
CA ARG A 162 0.64 10.88 14.15
C ARG A 162 1.70 11.84 13.61
N TYR A 163 2.87 11.87 14.24
CA TYR A 163 3.97 12.72 13.82
C TYR A 163 4.42 12.46 12.38
N ILE A 164 4.60 11.20 12.01
CA ILE A 164 5.02 10.77 10.67
C ILE A 164 3.94 11.11 9.62
N VAL A 165 2.67 10.87 9.93
CA VAL A 165 1.56 11.22 9.04
C VAL A 165 1.48 12.73 8.84
N ASP A 166 1.62 13.54 9.89
CA ASP A 166 1.65 15.00 9.77
C ASP A 166 2.82 15.47 8.87
N ARG A 167 3.99 14.80 8.96
CA ARG A 167 5.15 15.08 8.09
C ARG A 167 4.88 14.69 6.64
N ALA A 168 4.21 13.56 6.39
CA ALA A 168 3.81 13.15 5.04
C ALA A 168 2.78 14.12 4.42
N GLU A 169 1.81 14.58 5.22
CA GLU A 169 0.81 15.57 4.81
C GLU A 169 1.45 16.90 4.39
N GLN A 170 2.47 17.36 5.11
CA GLN A 170 3.26 18.55 4.75
C GLN A 170 3.93 18.42 3.37
N LEU A 171 4.36 17.20 3.01
CA LEU A 171 4.93 16.88 1.70
C LEU A 171 3.88 16.61 0.62
N LYS A 172 2.59 16.54 1.00
CA LYS A 172 1.48 16.14 0.13
C LYS A 172 1.70 14.79 -0.55
N LEU A 173 2.34 13.87 0.16
CA LEU A 173 2.56 12.50 -0.30
C LEU A 173 1.61 11.55 0.42
N PRO A 174 0.97 10.61 -0.30
CA PRO A 174 0.28 9.51 0.35
C PRO A 174 1.29 8.69 1.15
N ILE A 175 0.85 8.15 2.29
CA ILE A 175 1.68 7.32 3.15
C ILE A 175 1.01 5.96 3.35
N ALA A 176 1.80 4.90 3.38
CA ALA A 176 1.35 3.56 3.73
C ALA A 176 2.31 2.99 4.78
N ALA A 177 1.88 1.96 5.50
CA ALA A 177 2.72 1.30 6.48
C ALA A 177 2.60 -0.22 6.44
N ASP A 178 3.69 -0.87 6.79
CA ASP A 178 3.70 -2.29 7.14
C ASP A 178 3.09 -2.47 8.53
N ILE A 179 2.15 -3.41 8.65
CA ILE A 179 1.55 -3.82 9.91
C ILE A 179 1.50 -5.35 10.02
N PRO A 180 1.84 -5.96 11.16
CA PRO A 180 1.79 -7.40 11.28
C PRO A 180 0.33 -7.87 11.36
N PHE A 181 0.04 -9.08 10.85
CA PHE A 181 -1.33 -9.64 10.79
C PHE A 181 -2.00 -9.84 12.16
N TRP A 182 -1.23 -9.82 13.25
CA TRP A 182 -1.71 -10.01 14.61
C TRP A 182 -1.92 -8.69 15.36
N LEU A 183 -1.67 -7.53 14.72
CA LEU A 183 -1.77 -6.23 15.36
C LEU A 183 -3.19 -5.94 15.90
N CYS A 184 -4.21 -6.57 15.28
CA CYS A 184 -5.60 -6.52 15.75
C CYS A 184 -5.82 -7.12 17.15
N ASN A 185 -4.89 -7.91 17.66
CA ASN A 185 -4.97 -8.46 19.02
C ASN A 185 -4.59 -7.43 20.10
N TYR A 186 -3.97 -6.33 19.71
CA TYR A 186 -3.65 -5.22 20.59
C TYR A 186 -4.73 -4.15 20.54
N ARG A 187 -4.87 -3.41 21.63
CA ARG A 187 -5.82 -2.29 21.74
C ARG A 187 -5.08 -0.98 21.86
N THR A 188 -5.75 0.10 21.49
CA THR A 188 -5.30 1.45 21.84
C THR A 188 -5.20 1.61 23.36
N PRO A 189 -4.39 2.55 23.89
CA PRO A 189 -4.24 2.75 25.34
C PRO A 189 -5.55 3.11 26.04
N ASP A 190 -6.48 3.77 25.34
CA ASP A 190 -7.83 4.07 25.84
C ASP A 190 -8.82 2.90 25.68
N GLY A 191 -8.40 1.79 25.07
CA GLY A 191 -9.20 0.59 24.85
C GLY A 191 -10.31 0.73 23.80
N SER A 192 -10.43 1.87 23.12
CA SER A 192 -11.56 2.19 22.24
C SER A 192 -11.67 1.29 21.00
N GLU A 193 -10.54 0.77 20.51
CA GLU A 193 -10.49 -0.07 19.31
C GLU A 193 -9.21 -0.92 19.24
N THR A 194 -9.10 -1.75 18.20
CA THR A 194 -7.87 -2.50 17.91
C THR A 194 -6.78 -1.55 17.39
N LEU A 195 -5.53 -1.88 17.69
CA LEU A 195 -4.39 -1.07 17.29
C LEU A 195 -4.25 -1.02 15.76
N SER A 196 -4.50 -2.13 15.07
CA SER A 196 -4.53 -2.20 13.60
C SER A 196 -5.57 -1.26 12.99
N ARG A 197 -6.81 -1.26 13.50
CA ARG A 197 -7.87 -0.38 13.01
C ARG A 197 -7.51 1.09 13.21
N TRP A 198 -6.88 1.42 14.34
CA TRP A 198 -6.38 2.77 14.61
C TRP A 198 -5.29 3.17 13.62
N MET A 199 -4.31 2.29 13.35
CA MET A 199 -3.22 2.53 12.41
C MET A 199 -3.72 2.74 10.98
N MET A 200 -4.66 1.91 10.51
CA MET A 200 -5.24 2.00 9.16
C MET A 200 -5.88 3.37 8.90
N ARG A 201 -6.58 3.94 9.88
CA ARG A 201 -7.16 5.29 9.76
C ARG A 201 -6.12 6.41 9.69
N LYS A 202 -4.88 6.15 10.11
CA LYS A 202 -3.82 7.16 10.10
C LYS A 202 -3.02 7.14 8.81
N TYR A 203 -2.64 5.97 8.31
CA TYR A 203 -1.79 5.91 7.12
C TYR A 203 -2.57 6.14 5.82
N GLY A 204 -3.80 5.65 5.70
CA GLY A 204 -4.58 5.81 4.45
C GLY A 204 -4.38 4.67 3.44
N ALA A 205 -3.33 3.86 3.61
CA ALA A 205 -3.20 2.51 3.09
C ALA A 205 -2.29 1.68 4.01
N VAL A 206 -2.37 0.35 3.95
CA VAL A 206 -1.49 -0.54 4.71
C VAL A 206 -1.07 -1.76 3.89
N THR A 207 0.08 -2.33 4.24
CA THR A 207 0.47 -3.68 3.84
C THR A 207 0.43 -4.57 5.08
N ILE A 208 -0.46 -5.56 5.08
CA ILE A 208 -0.59 -6.52 6.17
C ILE A 208 0.44 -7.63 5.94
N LEU A 209 1.43 -7.76 6.83
CA LEU A 209 2.46 -8.79 6.76
C LEU A 209 1.89 -10.13 7.20
N ALA A 210 1.27 -10.86 6.26
CA ALA A 210 0.63 -12.15 6.48
C ALA A 210 1.54 -13.29 6.01
N TYR A 211 2.76 -13.33 6.53
CA TYR A 211 3.83 -14.23 6.11
C TYR A 211 3.47 -15.70 6.29
N ARG A 212 2.97 -16.28 5.20
CA ARG A 212 2.63 -17.70 5.03
C ARG A 212 2.91 -18.09 3.58
N ASP A 213 3.18 -19.37 3.37
CA ASP A 213 3.58 -19.95 2.08
C ASP A 213 2.41 -20.62 1.30
N SER A 214 1.18 -20.54 1.81
CA SER A 214 0.01 -21.15 1.17
C SER A 214 -1.20 -20.24 1.16
N ALA A 215 -1.98 -20.34 0.08
CA ALA A 215 -3.09 -19.42 -0.19
C ALA A 215 -4.10 -19.34 0.96
N GLN A 216 -4.49 -20.49 1.51
CA GLN A 216 -5.44 -20.54 2.62
C GLN A 216 -4.86 -19.97 3.91
N ALA A 217 -3.58 -20.24 4.20
CA ALA A 217 -2.93 -19.72 5.39
C ALA A 217 -2.76 -18.19 5.32
N ILE A 218 -2.34 -17.66 4.16
CA ILE A 218 -2.27 -16.21 3.92
C ILE A 218 -3.65 -15.58 4.16
N ALA A 219 -4.69 -16.09 3.49
CA ALA A 219 -6.05 -15.55 3.61
C ALA A 219 -6.59 -15.62 5.05
N ASN A 220 -6.29 -16.70 5.78
CA ASN A 220 -6.71 -16.86 7.18
C ASN A 220 -6.02 -15.87 8.11
N MET A 221 -4.71 -15.65 7.95
CA MET A 221 -3.96 -14.69 8.79
C MET A 221 -4.38 -13.26 8.51
N ALA A 222 -4.66 -12.91 7.26
CA ALA A 222 -5.06 -11.56 6.87
C ALA A 222 -6.54 -11.23 7.16
N ALA A 223 -7.41 -12.23 7.36
CA ALA A 223 -8.87 -12.06 7.33
C ALA A 223 -9.39 -10.98 8.30
N ALA A 224 -8.89 -10.94 9.54
CA ALA A 224 -9.35 -9.98 10.54
C ALA A 224 -9.04 -8.54 10.13
N GLN A 225 -7.79 -8.28 9.75
CA GLN A 225 -7.35 -6.94 9.34
C GLN A 225 -7.91 -6.53 7.97
N LEU A 226 -8.13 -7.46 7.04
CA LEU A 226 -8.86 -7.17 5.80
C LEU A 226 -10.32 -6.80 6.06
N SER A 227 -10.97 -7.39 7.07
CA SER A 227 -12.31 -6.97 7.51
C SER A 227 -12.27 -5.56 8.08
N GLU A 228 -11.32 -5.26 8.98
CA GLU A 228 -11.17 -3.91 9.54
C GLU A 228 -10.93 -2.85 8.46
N ALA A 229 -10.06 -3.17 7.49
CA ALA A 229 -9.76 -2.31 6.34
C ALA A 229 -11.00 -2.07 5.48
N ALA A 230 -11.78 -3.12 5.20
CA ALA A 230 -13.02 -3.03 4.43
C ALA A 230 -14.06 -2.15 5.13
N ASP A 231 -14.22 -2.31 6.45
CA ASP A 231 -15.13 -1.49 7.25
C ASP A 231 -14.73 -0.01 7.27
N LEU A 232 -13.43 0.29 7.13
CA LEU A 232 -12.90 1.64 7.09
C LEU A 232 -12.83 2.24 5.67
N GLY A 233 -13.01 1.43 4.63
CA GLY A 233 -12.77 1.87 3.25
C GLY A 233 -11.30 2.13 2.93
N ILE A 234 -10.36 1.53 3.68
CA ILE A 234 -8.91 1.75 3.54
C ILE A 234 -8.29 0.63 2.69
N PRO A 235 -7.53 0.94 1.63
CA PRO A 235 -6.78 -0.03 0.85
C PRO A 235 -5.81 -0.85 1.71
N ALA A 236 -5.85 -2.17 1.54
CA ALA A 236 -4.95 -3.10 2.24
C ALA A 236 -4.33 -4.11 1.26
N ALA A 237 -3.01 -4.04 1.11
CA ALA A 237 -2.22 -5.05 0.41
C ALA A 237 -1.74 -6.12 1.40
N ILE A 238 -1.32 -7.27 0.89
CA ILE A 238 -0.81 -8.38 1.72
C ILE A 238 0.66 -8.64 1.42
N GLY A 239 1.49 -8.53 2.44
CA GLY A 239 2.91 -8.89 2.41
C GLY A 239 3.12 -10.39 2.56
N VAL A 240 4.00 -10.96 1.75
CA VAL A 240 4.52 -12.34 1.88
C VAL A 240 6.04 -12.32 1.94
N GLU A 241 6.62 -13.31 2.61
CA GLU A 241 8.06 -13.42 2.84
C GLU A 241 8.71 -14.39 1.85
N THR A 242 9.92 -14.07 1.40
CA THR A 242 10.76 -14.93 0.55
C THR A 242 12.13 -15.20 1.16
N ILE A 243 12.50 -14.49 2.22
CA ILE A 243 13.76 -14.68 2.93
C ILE A 243 13.68 -15.97 3.74
N ASN A 244 14.77 -16.75 3.74
CA ASN A 244 14.89 -17.94 4.56
C ASN A 244 14.76 -17.56 6.05
N SER A 245 13.81 -18.16 6.75
CA SER A 245 13.50 -17.82 8.14
C SER A 245 13.68 -19.03 9.07
N PRO A 246 14.34 -18.87 10.24
CA PRO A 246 14.40 -19.92 11.25
C PRO A 246 13.07 -20.13 11.98
N GLU A 247 12.08 -19.25 11.79
CA GLU A 247 10.78 -19.31 12.48
C GLU A 247 9.87 -20.45 11.97
N GLY A 248 10.16 -20.97 10.77
CA GLY A 248 9.46 -22.10 10.18
C GLY A 248 9.34 -21.99 8.66
N ALA A 249 9.41 -23.14 8.00
CA ALA A 249 9.22 -23.28 6.54
C ALA A 249 7.93 -22.60 6.06
N ASN A 250 6.83 -22.78 6.79
CA ASN A 250 5.51 -22.28 6.41
C ASN A 250 5.31 -20.75 6.50
N ILE A 251 6.35 -19.98 6.80
CA ILE A 251 6.30 -18.52 6.94
C ILE A 251 6.80 -17.83 5.67
N THR A 252 7.65 -18.50 4.88
CA THR A 252 8.35 -17.94 3.74
C THR A 252 8.15 -18.82 2.50
N PHE A 253 8.29 -18.24 1.32
CA PHE A 253 8.29 -18.97 0.05
C PHE A 253 9.69 -19.42 -0.41
N TYR A 254 10.71 -19.23 0.44
CA TYR A 254 12.13 -19.41 0.09
C TYR A 254 12.41 -20.76 -0.60
N GLU A 255 11.95 -21.87 -0.05
CA GLU A 255 12.19 -23.22 -0.53
C GLU A 255 11.22 -23.69 -1.63
N GLU A 256 10.09 -23.01 -1.81
CA GLU A 256 9.02 -23.34 -2.76
C GLU A 256 9.42 -22.98 -4.19
N GLY A 257 10.12 -21.85 -4.36
CA GLY A 257 10.46 -21.29 -5.66
C GLY A 257 9.38 -20.39 -6.27
N ARG A 258 9.74 -19.69 -7.33
CA ARG A 258 8.95 -18.57 -7.89
C ARG A 258 7.65 -19.02 -8.55
N VAL A 259 7.66 -20.15 -9.26
CA VAL A 259 6.45 -20.72 -9.88
C VAL A 259 5.43 -21.07 -8.80
N LYS A 260 5.84 -21.82 -7.77
CA LYS A 260 4.94 -22.26 -6.71
C LYS A 260 4.38 -21.08 -5.91
N MET A 261 5.22 -20.10 -5.59
CA MET A 261 4.75 -18.86 -4.96
C MET A 261 3.70 -18.16 -5.81
N SER A 262 3.97 -17.95 -7.10
CA SER A 262 3.04 -17.28 -8.02
C SER A 262 1.67 -17.97 -8.07
N GLU A 263 1.64 -19.31 -8.08
CA GLU A 263 0.39 -20.08 -8.00
C GLU A 263 -0.37 -19.85 -6.68
N GLN A 264 0.32 -19.81 -5.55
CA GLN A 264 -0.30 -19.59 -4.24
C GLN A 264 -0.83 -18.16 -4.11
N LEU A 265 -0.08 -17.16 -4.58
CA LEU A 265 -0.49 -15.76 -4.54
C LEU A 265 -1.70 -15.48 -5.43
N ALA A 266 -1.82 -16.14 -6.58
CA ALA A 266 -3.02 -16.06 -7.42
C ALA A 266 -4.25 -16.62 -6.70
N LYS A 267 -4.10 -17.79 -6.05
CA LYS A 267 -5.18 -18.40 -5.24
C LYS A 267 -5.53 -17.54 -4.02
N ALA A 268 -4.53 -16.99 -3.33
CA ALA A 268 -4.73 -16.11 -2.18
C ALA A 268 -5.51 -14.85 -2.59
N SER A 269 -5.12 -14.22 -3.70
CA SER A 269 -5.82 -13.06 -4.26
C SER A 269 -7.29 -13.36 -4.52
N ALA A 270 -7.61 -14.51 -5.10
CA ALA A 270 -9.00 -14.93 -5.34
C ALA A 270 -9.80 -15.11 -4.04
N LEU A 271 -9.19 -15.69 -2.99
CA LEU A 271 -9.83 -15.85 -1.69
C LEU A 271 -10.10 -14.51 -0.99
N MET A 272 -9.20 -13.54 -1.18
CA MET A 272 -9.25 -12.23 -0.53
C MET A 272 -10.03 -11.17 -1.33
N ALA A 273 -10.32 -11.41 -2.62
CA ALA A 273 -11.09 -10.51 -3.48
C ALA A 273 -12.52 -10.20 -2.97
N LYS A 274 -13.05 -11.01 -2.04
CA LYS A 274 -14.31 -10.73 -1.34
C LYS A 274 -14.24 -9.49 -0.43
N HIS A 275 -13.05 -9.07 -0.03
CA HIS A 275 -12.83 -7.86 0.77
C HIS A 275 -12.68 -6.67 -0.19
N GLY A 276 -13.67 -5.76 -0.23
CA GLY A 276 -13.72 -4.69 -1.24
C GLY A 276 -12.54 -3.73 -1.26
N THR A 277 -11.75 -3.66 -0.18
CA THR A 277 -10.54 -2.83 -0.08
C THR A 277 -9.24 -3.62 -0.16
N PHE A 278 -9.29 -4.94 -0.40
CA PHE A 278 -8.10 -5.71 -0.73
C PHE A 278 -7.47 -5.12 -2.00
N SER A 279 -6.30 -4.50 -1.84
CA SER A 279 -5.66 -3.73 -2.91
C SER A 279 -4.54 -4.50 -3.60
N GLY A 280 -4.05 -5.61 -3.05
CA GLY A 280 -3.15 -6.51 -3.76
C GLY A 280 -2.07 -7.16 -2.89
N ILE A 281 -0.89 -7.41 -3.46
CA ILE A 281 0.15 -8.22 -2.82
C ILE A 281 1.50 -7.51 -2.88
N ALA A 282 2.27 -7.59 -1.81
CA ALA A 282 3.65 -7.17 -1.74
C ALA A 282 4.57 -8.37 -1.44
N ILE A 283 5.67 -8.51 -2.17
CA ILE A 283 6.60 -9.65 -2.05
C ILE A 283 7.90 -9.15 -1.44
N HIS A 284 8.20 -9.60 -0.21
CA HIS A 284 9.38 -9.25 0.57
C HIS A 284 10.49 -10.27 0.31
N ASP A 285 11.64 -9.93 -0.25
CA ASP A 285 12.06 -8.67 -0.88
C ASP A 285 12.58 -8.92 -2.30
N TYR A 286 12.91 -7.87 -3.06
CA TYR A 286 13.42 -8.01 -4.43
C TYR A 286 14.62 -8.96 -4.53
N LYS A 287 15.58 -8.85 -3.61
CA LYS A 287 16.84 -9.60 -3.70
C LYS A 287 16.60 -11.08 -3.46
N SER A 288 15.91 -11.39 -2.38
CA SER A 288 15.56 -12.76 -2.02
C SER A 288 14.66 -13.38 -3.08
N TRP A 289 13.58 -12.68 -3.47
CA TRP A 289 12.64 -13.16 -4.47
C TRP A 289 13.32 -13.46 -5.80
N LYS A 290 14.22 -12.57 -6.25
CA LYS A 290 14.98 -12.79 -7.48
C LYS A 290 15.92 -14.00 -7.39
N SER A 291 16.50 -14.24 -6.22
CA SER A 291 17.45 -15.35 -6.00
C SER A 291 16.79 -16.72 -5.87
N MET A 292 15.48 -16.77 -5.62
CA MET A 292 14.73 -18.01 -5.55
C MET A 292 14.82 -18.80 -6.86
N LYS A 293 14.83 -20.13 -6.74
CA LYS A 293 14.71 -21.02 -7.90
C LYS A 293 13.45 -20.68 -8.72
N ALA A 294 13.53 -20.85 -10.03
CA ALA A 294 12.37 -20.74 -10.92
C ALA A 294 11.28 -21.71 -10.46
#